data_AF-A0A4V3A9J0-F1
#
_entry.id   AF-A0A4V3A9J0-F1
#
_cell.length_a   1.000
_cell.length_b   1.000
_cell.length_c   1.000
_cell.angle_alpha   90.00
_cell.angle_beta   90.00
_cell.angle_gamma   90.00
#
_symmetry.space_group_name_H-M   'P 1'
#
loop_
_entity.id
_entity.type
_entity.pdbx_description
1 polymer ?
#
loop_
_entity_poly.entity_id
_entity_poly.type
_entity_poly.pdbx_seq_one_letter_code
_entity_poly.pdbx_strand_id
1 'polypeptide(L)'
;MRSLGRASAPHSAFRPPTGRRGGRDQLSFPSPCLSRSPDRPSGYMQRYDAVLVPGGSLRPDGALPPFVLNRLEAAQAWAGEAPIILLSAYTIHRAPPLDPAGYPLLESVAAAQALLARGVPAAQIWVETASLDTIGNAYFARVIHTDPAGLRRLLVVNSEFHMPRTRMIFDWIFGLTPTDPAYTLDYYTVPDQGLTEAGLEARRAKEAARMEDLRCTTPRIISLAALHRWLFTEHRAYAAGTDPRSDAPPAAALES
;
A
#
# COMPACT_ATOMS: atom_id res chain seq x y z
N MET A 1 66.41 -16.64 -11.45
CA MET A 1 67.00 -15.31 -11.16
C MET A 1 65.94 -14.27 -11.53
N ARG A 2 65.30 -13.46 -10.69
CA ARG A 2 65.55 -12.86 -9.36
C ARG A 2 64.19 -12.88 -8.59
N SER A 3 64.09 -13.40 -7.36
CA SER A 3 64.28 -12.72 -6.06
C SER A 3 63.31 -11.54 -5.85
N LEU A 4 62.17 -11.74 -5.18
CA LEU A 4 61.88 -11.62 -3.71
C LEU A 4 61.19 -10.28 -3.36
N GLY A 5 60.14 -10.36 -2.54
CA GLY A 5 59.57 -9.21 -1.82
C GLY A 5 58.14 -9.42 -1.33
N ARG A 6 57.91 -10.42 -0.47
CA ARG A 6 56.72 -10.50 0.38
C ARG A 6 56.89 -9.51 1.54
N ALA A 7 55.87 -8.72 1.84
CA ALA A 7 55.74 -8.05 3.13
C ALA A 7 54.41 -8.48 3.77
N SER A 8 54.52 -9.25 4.85
CA SER A 8 53.45 -9.64 5.77
C SER A 8 53.31 -8.57 6.85
N ALA A 9 52.08 -8.17 7.16
CA ALA A 9 51.76 -7.34 8.33
C ALA A 9 50.97 -8.19 9.36
N PRO A 10 51.14 -7.95 10.67
CA PRO A 10 50.88 -8.96 11.70
C PRO A 10 49.43 -8.97 12.21
N HIS A 11 49.00 -10.18 12.61
CA HIS A 11 47.84 -10.42 13.45
C HIS A 11 47.99 -9.75 14.82
N SER A 12 47.07 -8.85 15.15
CA SER A 12 46.86 -8.36 16.52
C SER A 12 45.77 -9.20 17.19
N ALA A 13 46.19 -10.05 18.12
CA ALA A 13 45.33 -10.85 18.98
C ALA A 13 44.62 -9.95 20.00
N PHE A 14 43.28 -9.97 19.98
CA PHE A 14 42.45 -9.32 20.98
C PHE A 14 42.35 -10.24 22.21
N ARG A 15 42.97 -9.84 23.33
CA ARG A 15 42.77 -10.46 24.66
C ARG A 15 41.79 -9.61 25.47
N PRO A 16 40.79 -10.20 26.15
CA PRO A 16 39.84 -9.44 26.96
C PRO A 16 40.44 -9.18 28.36
N PRO A 17 40.16 -8.03 28.99
CA PRO A 17 40.48 -7.83 30.38
C PRO A 17 39.39 -8.42 31.28
N THR A 18 39.80 -9.34 32.16
CA THR A 18 39.10 -9.75 33.36
C THR A 18 39.25 -8.68 34.45
N GLY A 19 38.18 -8.18 35.05
CA GLY A 19 38.29 -7.26 36.18
C GLY A 19 36.96 -6.73 36.71
N ARG A 20 36.69 -7.02 37.99
CA ARG A 20 35.43 -6.86 38.74
C ARG A 20 35.08 -5.41 39.18
N ARG A 21 33.76 -5.21 39.33
CA ARG A 21 32.99 -4.52 40.41
C ARG A 21 33.14 -3.00 40.63
N GLY A 22 32.00 -2.33 40.45
CA GLY A 22 31.55 -1.04 41.00
C GLY A 22 30.36 -0.61 40.14
N GLY A 23 29.11 -0.47 40.58
CA GLY A 23 28.60 0.13 41.81
C GLY A 23 28.19 1.57 41.50
N ARG A 24 26.87 1.81 41.35
CA ARG A 24 26.17 3.11 41.13
C ARG A 24 26.27 3.63 39.69
N ASP A 25 25.25 4.13 39.00
CA ASP A 25 23.94 4.69 39.35
C ASP A 25 22.90 4.35 38.27
N GLN A 26 21.67 4.02 38.70
CA GLN A 26 20.51 3.98 37.81
C GLN A 26 20.15 5.41 37.42
N LEU A 27 20.59 5.85 36.24
CA LEU A 27 20.00 7.01 35.59
C LEU A 27 18.66 6.57 34.98
N SER A 28 17.63 6.68 35.81
CA SER A 28 16.23 6.60 35.41
C SER A 28 15.94 7.80 34.51
N PHE A 29 15.83 7.58 33.20
CA PHE A 29 15.30 8.58 32.29
C PHE A 29 13.78 8.66 32.54
N PRO A 30 13.21 9.82 32.92
CA PRO A 30 11.77 9.93 33.02
C PRO A 30 11.19 9.75 31.62
N SER A 31 10.32 8.74 31.46
CA SER A 31 9.43 8.63 30.32
C SER A 31 8.74 9.98 30.10
N PRO A 32 8.77 10.56 28.89
CA PRO A 32 7.93 11.72 28.63
C PRO A 32 6.49 11.23 28.73
N CYS A 33 5.83 11.63 29.81
CA CYS A 33 4.39 11.56 29.94
C CYS A 33 3.81 12.15 28.65
N LEU A 34 3.16 11.30 27.85
CA LEU A 34 2.25 11.73 26.80
C LEU A 34 1.19 12.59 27.50
N SER A 35 1.36 13.90 27.44
CA SER A 35 0.33 14.84 27.81
C SER A 35 -0.89 14.51 26.97
N ARG A 36 -1.96 14.06 27.62
CA ARG A 36 -3.28 13.99 27.00
C ARG A 36 -3.58 15.36 26.44
N SER A 37 -3.76 15.42 25.12
CA SER A 37 -4.27 16.59 24.41
C SER A 37 -5.57 17.06 25.09
N PRO A 38 -5.82 18.38 25.15
CA PRO A 38 -7.01 18.92 25.79
C PRO A 38 -8.26 18.43 25.06
N ASP A 39 -9.31 18.12 25.82
CA ASP A 39 -10.64 17.73 25.35
C ASP A 39 -11.07 18.59 24.16
N ARG A 40 -11.16 17.98 22.98
CA ARG A 40 -11.83 18.58 21.82
C ARG A 40 -13.33 18.37 21.97
N PRO A 41 -14.15 19.39 21.67
CA PRO A 41 -15.60 19.26 21.73
C PRO A 41 -16.07 18.18 20.75
N SER A 42 -16.72 17.14 21.28
CA SER A 42 -17.32 16.06 20.52
C SER A 42 -18.53 16.60 19.72
N GLY A 43 -18.37 16.74 18.41
CA GLY A 43 -19.47 17.13 17.52
C GLY A 43 -19.53 16.35 16.20
N TYR A 44 -18.41 15.79 15.74
CA TYR A 44 -18.38 14.92 14.58
C TYR A 44 -17.95 13.53 15.02
N MET A 45 -18.91 12.61 15.13
CA MET A 45 -18.57 11.20 15.30
C MET A 45 -17.75 10.76 14.09
N GLN A 46 -16.48 10.42 14.34
CA GLN A 46 -15.60 9.86 13.33
C GLN A 46 -16.27 8.61 12.74
N ARG A 47 -16.67 8.67 11.46
CA ARG A 47 -17.52 7.65 10.83
C ARG A 47 -16.74 6.38 10.49
N TYR A 48 -15.47 6.52 10.14
CA TYR A 48 -14.57 5.45 9.72
C TYR A 48 -13.26 5.55 10.50
N ASP A 49 -12.65 4.41 10.78
CA ASP A 49 -11.31 4.31 11.37
C ASP A 49 -10.23 4.66 10.34
N ALA A 50 -10.48 4.41 9.05
CA ALA A 50 -9.60 4.83 7.95
C ALA A 50 -10.34 4.89 6.61
N VAL A 51 -9.78 5.66 5.68
CA VAL A 51 -10.18 5.70 4.26
C VAL A 51 -9.08 5.12 3.40
N LEU A 52 -9.36 4.06 2.66
CA LEU A 52 -8.42 3.35 1.81
C LEU A 52 -8.59 3.80 0.36
N VAL A 53 -7.47 4.16 -0.28
CA VAL A 53 -7.44 4.65 -1.66
C VAL A 53 -6.54 3.77 -2.52
N PRO A 54 -7.11 2.79 -3.26
CA PRO A 54 -6.40 2.06 -4.29
C PRO A 54 -5.75 2.97 -5.34
N GLY A 55 -4.52 2.62 -5.74
CA GLY A 55 -3.83 3.24 -6.86
C GLY A 55 -4.55 3.11 -8.21
N GLY A 56 -4.09 3.87 -9.20
CA GLY A 56 -4.71 4.01 -10.51
C GLY A 56 -3.72 4.14 -11.67
N SER A 57 -2.45 3.75 -11.44
CA SER A 57 -1.31 4.02 -12.32
C SER A 57 -0.95 5.49 -12.47
N LEU A 58 0.32 5.75 -12.77
CA LEU A 58 0.81 7.07 -13.14
C LEU A 58 0.77 7.26 -14.66
N ARG A 59 0.59 8.52 -15.08
CA ARG A 59 0.85 8.95 -16.46
C ARG A 59 2.36 8.83 -16.76
N PRO A 60 2.78 8.78 -18.05
CA PRO A 60 4.19 8.64 -18.41
C PRO A 60 5.12 9.73 -17.85
N ASP A 61 4.56 10.92 -17.59
CA ASP A 61 5.23 12.06 -16.95
C ASP A 61 5.28 11.98 -15.41
N GLY A 62 4.77 10.89 -14.82
CA GLY A 62 4.67 10.71 -13.37
C GLY A 62 3.43 11.36 -12.73
N ALA A 63 2.59 12.05 -13.49
CA ALA A 63 1.41 12.70 -12.95
C ALA A 63 0.28 11.71 -12.62
N LEU A 64 -0.56 12.07 -11.65
CA LEU A 64 -1.76 11.32 -11.31
C LEU A 64 -2.85 11.54 -12.39
N PRO A 65 -3.52 10.48 -12.87
CA PRO A 65 -4.69 10.62 -13.73
C PRO A 65 -5.85 11.37 -13.04
N PRO A 66 -6.73 12.07 -13.80
CA PRO A 66 -7.85 12.82 -13.22
C PRO A 66 -8.76 11.99 -12.31
N PHE A 67 -9.12 10.76 -12.72
CA PHE A 67 -9.92 9.86 -11.87
C PHE A 67 -9.23 9.50 -10.54
N VAL A 68 -7.88 9.53 -10.45
CA VAL A 68 -7.18 9.31 -9.17
C VAL A 68 -7.26 10.57 -8.30
N LEU A 69 -7.14 11.75 -8.88
CA LEU A 69 -7.34 13.01 -8.15
C LEU A 69 -8.76 13.07 -7.55
N ASN A 70 -9.77 12.60 -8.28
CA ASN A 70 -11.14 12.49 -7.76
C ASN A 70 -11.24 11.54 -6.56
N ARG A 71 -10.50 10.43 -6.56
CA ARG A 71 -10.45 9.53 -5.38
C ARG A 71 -9.84 10.23 -4.17
N LEU A 72 -8.75 10.99 -4.37
CA LEU A 72 -8.08 11.72 -3.29
C LEU A 72 -8.96 12.82 -2.72
N GLU A 73 -9.71 13.52 -3.56
CA GLU A 73 -10.68 14.51 -3.12
C GLU A 73 -11.80 13.90 -2.28
N ALA A 74 -12.41 12.81 -2.77
CA ALA A 74 -13.42 12.09 -2.01
C ALA A 74 -12.85 11.55 -0.69
N ALA A 75 -11.63 11.00 -0.71
CA ALA A 75 -10.98 10.52 0.50
C ALA A 75 -10.77 11.63 1.54
N GLN A 76 -10.28 12.79 1.10
CA GLN A 76 -10.13 13.98 1.96
C GLN A 76 -11.49 14.41 2.55
N ALA A 77 -12.56 14.40 1.76
CA ALA A 77 -13.90 14.79 2.21
C ALA A 77 -14.49 13.80 3.24
N TRP A 78 -14.20 12.50 3.11
CA TRP A 78 -14.74 11.46 3.98
C TRP A 78 -13.89 11.16 5.21
N ALA A 79 -12.59 11.48 5.18
CA ALA A 79 -11.66 11.05 6.22
C ALA A 79 -11.92 11.69 7.59
N GLY A 80 -12.40 12.93 7.66
CA GLY A 80 -12.48 13.64 8.93
C GLY A 80 -11.10 13.73 9.57
N GLU A 81 -10.91 13.14 10.75
CA GLU A 81 -9.60 13.02 11.42
C GLU A 81 -8.92 11.64 11.20
N ALA A 82 -9.60 10.68 10.58
CA ALA A 82 -9.04 9.34 10.36
C ALA A 82 -7.94 9.32 9.30
N PRO A 83 -6.99 8.38 9.39
CA PRO A 83 -5.97 8.22 8.37
C PRO A 83 -6.55 7.92 6.99
N ILE A 84 -5.96 8.56 5.98
CA ILE A 84 -6.11 8.21 4.57
C ILE A 84 -4.94 7.28 4.25
N ILE A 85 -5.26 6.05 3.85
CA ILE A 85 -4.29 5.01 3.50
C ILE A 85 -4.19 4.93 1.98
N LEU A 86 -3.03 5.33 1.45
CA LEU A 86 -2.73 5.42 0.02
C LEU A 86 -2.08 4.11 -0.41
N LEU A 87 -2.71 3.40 -1.35
CA LEU A 87 -2.30 2.07 -1.76
C LEU A 87 -1.70 2.05 -3.16
N SER A 88 -0.95 0.97 -3.40
CA SER A 88 -0.20 0.64 -4.62
C SER A 88 1.18 1.25 -4.67
N ALA A 89 2.18 0.38 -4.87
CA ALA A 89 3.48 0.77 -5.37
C ALA A 89 3.35 1.16 -6.86
N TYR A 90 3.09 0.18 -7.71
CA TYR A 90 2.84 0.34 -9.16
C TYR A 90 2.29 -0.97 -9.73
N THR A 91 1.67 -0.94 -10.91
CA THR A 91 1.21 -2.17 -11.58
C THR A 91 2.33 -2.91 -12.32
N ILE A 92 2.31 -4.24 -12.30
CA ILE A 92 3.17 -5.08 -13.16
C ILE A 92 2.87 -4.97 -14.66
N HIS A 93 1.70 -4.45 -15.04
CA HIS A 93 1.25 -4.41 -16.44
C HIS A 93 1.82 -3.24 -17.24
N ARG A 94 2.51 -2.30 -16.57
CA ARG A 94 3.13 -1.13 -17.18
C ARG A 94 4.36 -0.76 -16.36
N ALA A 95 5.49 -0.50 -17.03
CA ALA A 95 6.68 -0.03 -16.33
C ALA A 95 6.37 1.29 -15.59
N PRO A 96 6.78 1.42 -14.31
CA PRO A 96 6.59 2.66 -13.59
C PRO A 96 7.43 3.77 -14.23
N PRO A 97 6.93 5.03 -14.27
CA PRO A 97 7.79 6.16 -14.61
C PRO A 97 8.92 6.28 -13.57
N LEU A 98 10.07 6.79 -14.00
CA LEU A 98 11.25 6.95 -13.16
C LEU A 98 11.43 8.42 -12.79
N ASP A 99 11.96 8.68 -11.60
CA ASP A 99 12.42 10.00 -11.20
C ASP A 99 13.73 10.39 -11.93
N PRO A 100 14.20 11.65 -11.82
CA PRO A 100 15.45 12.07 -12.45
C PRO A 100 16.71 11.30 -11.99
N ALA A 101 16.66 10.62 -10.84
CA ALA A 101 17.74 9.79 -10.32
C ALA A 101 17.62 8.31 -10.76
N GLY A 102 16.57 7.97 -11.52
CA GLY A 102 16.33 6.63 -12.05
C GLY A 102 15.55 5.70 -11.11
N TYR A 103 14.98 6.19 -10.01
CA TYR A 103 14.17 5.38 -9.10
C TYR A 103 12.70 5.32 -9.57
N PRO A 104 12.00 4.19 -9.37
CA PRO A 104 10.57 4.09 -9.67
C PRO A 104 9.74 5.08 -8.87
N LEU A 105 8.88 5.84 -9.56
CA LEU A 105 7.84 6.63 -8.91
C LEU A 105 6.71 5.71 -8.47
N LEU A 106 6.36 5.81 -7.18
CA LEU A 106 5.30 5.00 -6.57
C LEU A 106 3.96 5.75 -6.58
N GLU A 107 2.89 5.05 -6.93
CA GLU A 107 1.53 5.59 -7.01
C GLU A 107 1.08 6.19 -5.67
N SER A 108 1.28 5.45 -4.58
CA SER A 108 0.91 5.88 -3.23
C SER A 108 1.71 7.08 -2.73
N VAL A 109 2.98 7.20 -3.11
CA VAL A 109 3.83 8.36 -2.78
C VAL A 109 3.40 9.59 -3.57
N ALA A 110 3.13 9.44 -4.87
CA ALA A 110 2.59 10.54 -5.69
C ALA A 110 1.24 11.04 -5.15
N ALA A 111 0.36 10.12 -4.76
CA ALA A 111 -0.92 10.42 -4.11
C ALA A 111 -0.74 11.16 -2.77
N ALA A 112 0.21 10.73 -1.94
CA ALA A 112 0.56 11.41 -0.70
C ALA A 112 1.02 12.86 -0.94
N GLN A 113 1.89 13.10 -1.94
CA GLN A 113 2.32 14.44 -2.31
C GLN A 113 1.15 15.34 -2.76
N ALA A 114 0.21 14.78 -3.53
CA ALA A 114 -0.98 15.53 -3.94
C ALA A 114 -1.88 15.91 -2.75
N LEU A 115 -2.05 15.04 -1.75
CA LEU A 115 -2.81 15.35 -0.53
C LEU A 115 -2.08 16.38 0.36
N LEU A 116 -0.75 16.26 0.50
CA LEU A 116 0.07 17.24 1.22
C LEU A 116 -0.07 18.64 0.59
N ALA A 117 0.00 18.73 -0.74
CA ALA A 117 -0.19 19.98 -1.47
C ALA A 117 -1.60 20.58 -1.29
N ARG A 118 -2.61 19.75 -0.98
CA ARG A 118 -3.99 20.16 -0.66
C ARG A 118 -4.19 20.50 0.83
N GLY A 119 -3.11 20.50 1.63
CA GLY A 119 -3.14 20.87 3.03
C GLY A 119 -3.59 19.75 3.99
N VAL A 120 -3.65 18.49 3.53
CA VAL A 120 -3.92 17.36 4.42
C VAL A 120 -2.70 17.15 5.34
N PRO A 121 -2.88 17.06 6.67
CA PRO A 121 -1.77 16.86 7.59
C PRO A 121 -0.99 15.57 7.30
N ALA A 122 0.34 15.62 7.30
CA ALA A 122 1.19 14.47 7.03
C ALA A 122 0.91 13.28 7.97
N ALA A 123 0.57 13.55 9.24
CA ALA A 123 0.23 12.51 10.22
C ALA A 123 -1.03 11.70 9.86
N GLN A 124 -1.90 12.25 8.99
CA GLN A 124 -3.12 11.60 8.51
C GLN A 124 -2.88 10.78 7.23
N ILE A 125 -1.72 10.88 6.59
CA ILE A 125 -1.43 10.27 5.29
C ILE A 125 -0.54 9.05 5.51
N TRP A 126 -1.08 7.85 5.32
CA TRP A 126 -0.36 6.59 5.50
C TRP A 126 -0.13 5.93 4.15
N VAL A 127 1.11 5.60 3.83
CA VAL A 127 1.49 5.11 2.50
C VAL A 127 1.77 3.60 2.57
N GLU A 128 1.30 2.87 1.57
CA GLU A 128 1.60 1.45 1.35
C GLU A 128 2.31 1.30 -0.01
N THR A 129 3.49 0.68 -0.02
CA THR A 129 4.45 0.69 -1.14
C THR A 129 4.90 -0.69 -1.61
N ALA A 130 4.21 -1.76 -1.21
CA ALA A 130 4.54 -3.14 -1.54
C ALA A 130 3.60 -3.76 -2.58
N SER A 131 2.34 -3.32 -2.62
CA SER A 131 1.34 -3.90 -3.52
C SER A 131 1.60 -3.55 -5.00
N LEU A 132 1.37 -4.55 -5.86
CA LEU A 132 1.59 -4.48 -7.31
C LEU A 132 0.31 -4.66 -8.14
N ASP A 133 -0.80 -4.93 -7.46
CA ASP A 133 -2.10 -5.21 -8.03
C ASP A 133 -3.20 -5.07 -6.97
N THR A 134 -4.46 -5.25 -7.37
CA THR A 134 -5.60 -5.01 -6.46
C THR A 134 -5.70 -6.05 -5.33
N ILE A 135 -5.27 -7.29 -5.57
CA ILE A 135 -5.18 -8.32 -4.51
C ILE A 135 -4.14 -7.89 -3.47
N GLY A 136 -2.96 -7.46 -3.93
CA GLY A 136 -1.94 -6.86 -3.10
C GLY A 136 -2.45 -5.67 -2.31
N ASN A 137 -3.15 -4.73 -2.95
CA ASN A 137 -3.67 -3.53 -2.27
C ASN A 137 -4.46 -3.92 -1.02
N ALA A 138 -5.38 -4.88 -1.13
CA ALA A 138 -6.17 -5.34 0.01
C ALA A 138 -5.34 -6.12 1.04
N TYR A 139 -4.47 -7.04 0.58
CA TYR A 139 -3.62 -7.83 1.47
C TYR A 139 -2.66 -6.95 2.29
N PHE A 140 -1.91 -6.07 1.62
CA PHE A 140 -0.94 -5.20 2.25
C PHE A 140 -1.58 -4.07 3.05
N ALA A 141 -2.73 -3.51 2.63
CA ALA A 141 -3.50 -2.62 3.49
C ALA A 141 -3.82 -3.30 4.83
N ARG A 142 -4.22 -4.57 4.77
CA ARG A 142 -4.57 -5.33 5.96
C ARG A 142 -3.36 -5.60 6.87
N VAL A 143 -2.29 -6.19 6.34
CA VAL A 143 -1.17 -6.64 7.18
C VAL A 143 -0.19 -5.54 7.58
N ILE A 144 -0.11 -4.44 6.82
CA ILE A 144 0.80 -3.33 7.12
C ILE A 144 0.10 -2.28 7.99
N HIS A 145 -1.18 -2.00 7.73
CA HIS A 145 -1.88 -0.88 8.37
C HIS A 145 -3.04 -1.32 9.28
N THR A 146 -4.06 -1.99 8.75
CA THR A 146 -5.33 -2.13 9.50
C THR A 146 -5.30 -3.16 10.62
N ASP A 147 -4.64 -4.32 10.43
CA ASP A 147 -4.46 -5.29 11.51
C ASP A 147 -3.57 -4.70 12.62
N PRO A 148 -2.36 -4.14 12.34
CA PRO A 148 -1.49 -3.57 13.38
C PRO A 148 -2.08 -2.38 14.12
N ALA A 149 -2.82 -1.50 13.43
CA ALA A 149 -3.42 -0.31 14.04
C ALA A 149 -4.82 -0.55 14.61
N GLY A 150 -5.38 -1.76 14.49
CA GLY A 150 -6.70 -2.08 15.03
C GLY A 150 -7.88 -1.39 14.32
N LEU A 151 -7.69 -0.95 13.07
CA LEU A 151 -8.72 -0.27 12.27
C LEU A 151 -9.72 -1.29 11.73
N ARG A 152 -11.02 -1.07 11.88
CA ARG A 152 -12.05 -2.10 11.54
C ARG A 152 -13.20 -1.59 10.72
N ARG A 153 -13.63 -0.34 10.89
CA ARG A 153 -14.64 0.29 10.05
C ARG A 153 -13.94 1.13 8.99
N LEU A 154 -13.91 0.63 7.77
CA LEU A 154 -13.10 1.18 6.69
C LEU A 154 -13.99 1.67 5.55
N LEU A 155 -13.61 2.79 4.93
CA LEU A 155 -14.19 3.24 3.67
C LEU A 155 -13.20 2.99 2.55
N VAL A 156 -13.61 2.29 1.49
CA VAL A 156 -12.81 2.13 0.27
C VAL A 156 -13.31 3.10 -0.80
N VAL A 157 -12.44 4.01 -1.24
CA VAL A 157 -12.75 5.01 -2.27
C VAL A 157 -12.08 4.62 -3.58
N ASN A 158 -12.86 4.42 -4.65
CA ASN A 158 -12.31 4.01 -5.94
C ASN A 158 -13.15 4.53 -7.12
N SER A 159 -12.60 4.46 -8.33
CA SER A 159 -13.33 4.83 -9.56
C SER A 159 -14.45 3.84 -9.88
N GLU A 160 -15.53 4.31 -10.49
CA GLU A 160 -16.70 3.51 -10.88
C GLU A 160 -16.33 2.28 -11.72
N PHE A 161 -15.48 2.44 -12.75
CA PHE A 161 -15.10 1.31 -13.61
C PHE A 161 -14.39 0.17 -12.85
N HIS A 162 -13.69 0.50 -11.75
CA HIS A 162 -12.80 -0.41 -11.03
C HIS A 162 -13.43 -0.95 -9.73
N MET A 163 -14.48 -0.28 -9.24
CA MET A 163 -15.11 -0.62 -7.97
C MET A 163 -15.64 -2.07 -7.90
N PRO A 164 -16.29 -2.64 -8.93
CA PRO A 164 -16.84 -4.01 -8.83
C PRO A 164 -15.79 -5.06 -8.45
N ARG A 165 -14.61 -5.03 -9.10
CA ARG A 165 -13.52 -5.94 -8.78
C ARG A 165 -12.86 -5.61 -7.45
N THR A 166 -12.68 -4.32 -7.14
CA THR A 166 -12.15 -3.89 -5.85
C THR A 166 -13.01 -4.41 -4.70
N ARG A 167 -14.33 -4.23 -4.75
CA ARG A 167 -15.25 -4.73 -3.73
C ARG A 167 -15.14 -6.24 -3.56
N MET A 168 -15.17 -7.00 -4.66
CA MET A 168 -15.03 -8.46 -4.61
C MET A 168 -13.72 -8.91 -3.93
N ILE A 169 -12.61 -8.23 -4.21
CA ILE A 169 -11.30 -8.54 -3.63
C ILE A 169 -11.24 -8.12 -2.15
N PHE A 170 -11.71 -6.91 -1.82
CA PHE A 170 -11.65 -6.40 -0.46
C PHE A 170 -12.58 -7.18 0.47
N ASP A 171 -13.83 -7.46 0.05
CA ASP A 171 -14.75 -8.31 0.82
C ASP A 171 -14.15 -9.69 1.09
N TRP A 172 -13.55 -10.32 0.07
CA TRP A 172 -12.88 -11.61 0.22
C TRP A 172 -11.73 -11.51 1.23
N ILE A 173 -10.78 -10.59 1.01
CA ILE A 173 -9.54 -10.55 1.79
C ILE A 173 -9.77 -10.08 3.22
N PHE A 174 -10.61 -9.07 3.45
CA PHE A 174 -10.94 -8.62 4.81
C PHE A 174 -11.87 -9.60 5.55
N GLY A 175 -12.56 -10.49 4.83
CA GLY A 175 -13.31 -11.61 5.40
C GLY A 175 -12.45 -12.82 5.80
N LEU A 176 -11.17 -12.89 5.40
CA LEU A 176 -10.30 -14.02 5.75
C LEU A 176 -9.93 -14.01 7.23
N THR A 177 -9.94 -15.18 7.88
CA THR A 177 -9.51 -15.29 9.29
C THR A 177 -8.01 -14.93 9.46
N PRO A 178 -7.63 -14.28 10.58
CA PRO A 178 -8.44 -13.91 11.75
C PRO A 178 -9.20 -12.58 11.59
N THR A 179 -10.50 -12.56 11.89
CA THR A 179 -11.35 -11.35 11.76
C THR A 179 -11.97 -10.95 13.10
N ASP A 180 -11.27 -11.08 14.22
CA ASP A 180 -11.80 -10.68 15.54
C ASP A 180 -11.06 -9.45 16.07
N PRO A 181 -11.72 -8.29 16.26
CA PRO A 181 -13.09 -7.99 15.82
C PRO A 181 -13.22 -7.93 14.29
N ALA A 182 -14.44 -8.12 13.79
CA ALA A 182 -14.73 -8.18 12.36
C ALA A 182 -14.60 -6.82 11.68
N TYR A 183 -14.19 -6.85 10.42
CA TYR A 183 -14.16 -5.67 9.56
C TYR A 183 -15.56 -5.28 9.09
N THR A 184 -15.81 -3.98 9.00
CA THR A 184 -16.96 -3.40 8.30
C THR A 184 -16.43 -2.55 7.15
N LEU A 185 -16.77 -2.90 5.92
CA LEU A 185 -16.34 -2.18 4.72
C LEU A 185 -17.51 -1.44 4.08
N ASP A 186 -17.37 -0.12 3.95
CA ASP A 186 -18.20 0.70 3.07
C ASP A 186 -17.41 1.06 1.80
N TYR A 187 -18.13 1.36 0.72
CA TYR A 187 -17.54 1.64 -0.59
C TYR A 187 -18.12 2.94 -1.14
N TYR A 188 -17.24 3.81 -1.64
CA TYR A 188 -17.63 5.07 -2.29
C TYR A 188 -16.98 5.18 -3.67
N THR A 189 -17.82 5.35 -4.69
CA THR A 189 -17.38 5.47 -6.08
C THR A 189 -17.20 6.92 -6.49
N VAL A 190 -16.21 7.18 -7.34
CA VAL A 190 -16.00 8.48 -8.00
C VAL A 190 -16.06 8.35 -9.53
N PRO A 191 -16.46 9.40 -10.25
CA PRO A 191 -16.57 9.36 -11.71
C PRO A 191 -15.25 9.01 -12.41
N ASP A 192 -15.38 8.34 -13.56
CA ASP A 192 -14.29 7.85 -14.41
C ASP A 192 -13.65 8.96 -15.27
N GLN A 193 -13.45 10.14 -14.70
CA GLN A 193 -12.99 11.34 -15.42
C GLN A 193 -11.61 11.14 -16.08
N GLY A 194 -11.48 11.65 -17.32
CA GLY A 194 -10.25 11.58 -18.11
C GLY A 194 -10.08 10.26 -18.89
N LEU A 195 -11.13 9.43 -18.97
CA LEU A 195 -11.19 8.25 -19.83
C LEU A 195 -12.15 8.49 -21.00
N THR A 196 -11.72 8.08 -22.20
CA THR A 196 -12.60 8.02 -23.37
C THR A 196 -13.61 6.88 -23.22
N GLU A 197 -14.74 6.95 -23.94
CA GLU A 197 -15.75 5.87 -23.90
C GLU A 197 -15.15 4.51 -24.30
N ALA A 198 -14.40 4.46 -25.41
CA ALA A 198 -13.72 3.24 -25.85
C ALA A 198 -12.69 2.74 -24.82
N GLY A 199 -11.97 3.66 -24.15
CA GLY A 199 -11.04 3.31 -23.08
C GLY A 199 -11.74 2.75 -21.84
N LEU A 200 -12.91 3.29 -21.51
CA LEU A 200 -13.76 2.86 -20.41
C LEU A 200 -14.35 1.47 -20.67
N GLU A 201 -14.88 1.23 -21.88
CA GLU A 201 -15.38 -0.08 -22.32
C GLU A 201 -14.28 -1.15 -22.25
N ALA A 202 -13.09 -0.87 -22.80
CA ALA A 202 -11.97 -1.80 -22.77
C ALA A 202 -11.53 -2.15 -21.33
N ARG A 203 -11.54 -1.16 -20.43
CA ARG A 203 -11.25 -1.38 -19.00
C ARG A 203 -12.34 -2.26 -18.36
N ARG A 204 -13.62 -1.93 -18.55
CA ARG A 204 -14.74 -2.71 -17.99
C ARG A 204 -14.72 -4.17 -18.46
N ALA A 205 -14.43 -4.42 -19.74
CA ALA A 205 -14.30 -5.77 -20.28
C ALA A 205 -13.15 -6.54 -19.61
N LYS A 206 -11.98 -5.89 -19.43
CA LYS A 206 -10.84 -6.47 -18.70
C LYS A 206 -11.19 -6.77 -17.24
N GLU A 207 -11.87 -5.85 -16.57
CA GLU A 207 -12.30 -6.02 -15.18
C GLU A 207 -13.23 -7.23 -15.03
N ALA A 208 -14.21 -7.39 -15.93
CA ALA A 208 -15.13 -8.52 -15.94
C ALA A 208 -14.41 -9.87 -16.11
N ALA A 209 -13.45 -9.96 -17.04
CA ALA A 209 -12.65 -11.16 -17.22
C ALA A 209 -11.83 -11.52 -15.97
N ARG A 210 -11.19 -10.52 -15.33
CA ARG A 210 -10.40 -10.73 -14.10
C ARG A 210 -11.26 -11.14 -12.91
N MET A 211 -12.51 -10.69 -12.85
CA MET A 211 -13.45 -11.13 -11.81
C MET A 211 -13.83 -12.60 -11.98
N GLU A 212 -13.91 -13.11 -13.21
CA GLU A 212 -14.20 -14.54 -13.44
C GLU A 212 -13.07 -15.43 -12.96
N ASP A 213 -11.82 -15.10 -13.29
CA ASP A 213 -10.63 -15.81 -12.78
C ASP A 213 -10.61 -15.83 -11.24
N LEU A 214 -11.01 -14.71 -10.64
CA LEU A 214 -11.06 -14.55 -9.19
C LEU A 214 -12.10 -15.47 -8.55
N ARG A 215 -13.27 -15.69 -9.18
CA ARG A 215 -14.31 -16.61 -8.66
C ARG A 215 -13.82 -18.04 -8.54
N CYS A 216 -12.89 -18.47 -9.37
CA CYS A 216 -12.27 -19.79 -9.25
C CYS A 216 -11.23 -19.87 -8.12
N THR A 217 -10.60 -18.74 -7.79
CA THR A 217 -9.48 -18.64 -6.85
C THR A 217 -9.96 -18.48 -5.40
N THR A 218 -10.92 -17.57 -5.16
CA THR A 218 -11.34 -17.20 -3.80
C THR A 218 -11.83 -18.36 -2.92
N PRO A 219 -12.58 -19.38 -3.41
CA PRO A 219 -13.10 -20.43 -2.55
C PRO A 219 -12.01 -21.35 -1.96
N ARG A 220 -10.82 -21.37 -2.57
CA ARG A 220 -9.70 -22.24 -2.14
C ARG A 220 -8.86 -21.61 -1.03
N ILE A 221 -9.04 -20.32 -0.77
CA ILE A 221 -8.21 -19.53 0.13
C ILE A 221 -9.12 -18.92 1.19
N ILE A 222 -9.13 -19.53 2.37
CA ILE A 222 -10.09 -19.25 3.46
C ILE A 222 -9.48 -18.59 4.70
N SER A 223 -8.18 -18.34 4.70
CA SER A 223 -7.47 -17.65 5.78
C SER A 223 -6.38 -16.75 5.24
N LEU A 224 -6.00 -15.75 6.03
CA LEU A 224 -4.93 -14.81 5.68
C LEU A 224 -3.59 -15.53 5.54
N ALA A 225 -3.36 -16.59 6.33
CA ALA A 225 -2.19 -17.45 6.20
C ALA A 225 -2.17 -18.25 4.88
N ALA A 226 -3.33 -18.75 4.43
CA ALA A 226 -3.45 -19.42 3.13
C ALA A 226 -3.23 -18.43 1.98
N LEU A 227 -3.80 -17.21 2.10
CA LEU A 227 -3.59 -16.14 1.11
C LEU A 227 -2.12 -15.75 1.03
N HIS A 228 -1.45 -15.52 2.16
CA HIS A 228 -0.02 -15.24 2.20
C HIS A 228 0.78 -16.30 1.44
N ARG A 229 0.53 -17.58 1.73
CA ARG A 229 1.24 -18.68 1.05
C ARG A 229 1.02 -18.60 -0.46
N TRP A 230 -0.23 -18.59 -0.90
CA TRP A 230 -0.57 -18.53 -2.31
C TRP A 230 0.03 -17.28 -3.00
N LEU A 231 -0.02 -16.12 -2.34
CA LEU A 231 0.51 -14.87 -2.87
C LEU A 231 2.00 -15.02 -3.20
N PHE A 232 2.80 -15.57 -2.30
CA PHE A 232 4.25 -15.66 -2.48
C PHE A 232 4.75 -16.95 -3.15
N THR A 233 3.90 -17.96 -3.36
CA THR A 233 4.28 -19.20 -4.05
C THR A 233 3.65 -19.38 -5.42
N GLU A 234 2.53 -18.73 -5.70
CA GLU A 234 1.74 -18.97 -6.92
C GLU A 234 1.34 -17.69 -7.65
N HIS A 235 1.07 -16.58 -6.94
CA HIS A 235 0.60 -15.36 -7.60
C HIS A 235 1.69 -14.73 -8.47
N ARG A 236 1.35 -14.48 -9.74
CA ARG A 236 2.28 -14.02 -10.77
C ARG A 236 3.03 -12.72 -10.44
N ALA A 237 2.45 -11.85 -9.61
CA ALA A 237 3.09 -10.58 -9.25
C ALA A 237 4.13 -10.71 -8.13
N TYR A 238 4.06 -11.76 -7.29
CA TYR A 238 4.88 -11.86 -6.07
C TYR A 238 5.69 -13.17 -5.96
N ALA A 239 5.28 -14.23 -6.66
CA ALA A 239 5.99 -15.50 -6.64
C ALA A 239 7.32 -15.38 -7.40
N ALA A 240 8.42 -15.75 -6.74
CA ALA A 240 9.78 -15.58 -7.27
C ALA A 240 10.04 -16.32 -8.60
N GLY A 241 9.28 -17.37 -8.91
CA GLY A 241 9.42 -18.18 -10.12
C GLY A 241 8.58 -17.73 -11.32
N THR A 242 7.92 -16.57 -11.25
CA THR A 242 6.97 -16.12 -12.28
C THR A 242 7.44 -14.83 -12.97
N ASP A 243 7.21 -14.70 -14.29
CA ASP A 243 7.35 -13.40 -14.98
C ASP A 243 5.97 -12.71 -15.09
N PRO A 244 5.76 -11.61 -14.36
CA PRO A 244 4.50 -10.88 -14.40
C PRO A 244 4.27 -10.10 -15.70
N ARG A 245 5.29 -9.91 -16.55
CA ARG A 245 5.25 -9.02 -17.72
C ARG A 245 4.82 -9.71 -19.02
N SER A 246 4.40 -10.97 -18.98
CA SER A 246 4.05 -11.71 -20.22
C SER A 246 2.71 -11.32 -20.84
N ASP A 247 1.92 -10.44 -20.20
CA ASP A 247 0.67 -9.93 -20.75
C ASP A 247 0.94 -8.62 -21.50
N ALA A 248 0.45 -8.48 -22.74
CA ALA A 248 0.57 -7.23 -23.49
C ALA A 248 -0.07 -6.05 -22.71
N PRO A 249 0.58 -4.88 -22.64
CA PRO A 249 -0.01 -3.71 -21.97
C PRO A 249 -1.30 -3.30 -22.69
N PRO A 250 -2.35 -2.90 -21.95
CA PRO A 250 -3.56 -2.37 -22.59
C PRO A 250 -3.19 -1.12 -23.42
N ALA A 251 -3.82 -0.99 -24.58
CA ALA A 251 -3.68 0.20 -25.43
C ALA A 251 -3.89 1.46 -24.59
N ALA A 252 -3.01 2.44 -24.74
CA ALA A 252 -3.12 3.71 -24.02
C ALA A 252 -4.42 4.40 -24.45
N ALA A 253 -5.36 4.52 -23.52
CA ALA A 253 -6.66 5.17 -23.71
C ALA A 253 -6.88 6.29 -22.69
N LEU A 254 -5.85 7.09 -22.46
CA LEU A 254 -5.96 8.34 -21.69
C LEU A 254 -6.11 9.48 -22.69
N GLU A 255 -7.03 10.41 -22.42
CA GLU A 255 -7.06 11.69 -23.15
C GLU A 255 -5.74 12.43 -22.87
N SER A 256 -5.13 12.94 -23.93
CA SER A 256 -3.86 13.68 -23.91
C SER A 256 -3.93 14.88 -22.96
#